data_AF-A0A2A5B912-F1
#
_entry.id   AF-A0A2A5B912-F1
#
_cell.length_a   1.000
_cell.length_b   1.000
_cell.length_c   1.000
_cell.angle_alpha   90.00
_cell.angle_beta   90.00
_cell.angle_gamma   90.00
#
_symmetry.space_group_name_H-M   'P 1'
#
loop_
_entity.id
_entity.type
_entity.pdbx_description
1 polymer ?
#
loop_
_entity_poly.entity_id
_entity_poly.type
_entity_poly.pdbx_seq_one_letter_code
_entity_poly.pdbx_strand_id
1 'polypeptide(L)'
;MKYIFLISISCLLTLDGFAKKEKTPKPSYEEYINQYGIDDTSIAIIELFFEKRNYSAPGKMSFLPVAAGVTAIVPPIGLGLAVITAPLFLSGLLTRHKYSHKNLLIALQNYNKSNVFSNNFKNKIAQQIKMSKTIHNQEINQEKLIALQQIKTQTN
;
A
#
# COMPACT_ATOMS: atom_id res chain seq x y z
N MET A 1 -23.37 36.76 -14.86
CA MET A 1 -23.15 35.29 -14.76
C MET A 1 -22.57 34.72 -16.06
N LYS A 2 -21.43 35.23 -16.55
CA LYS A 2 -20.82 34.80 -17.83
C LYS A 2 -19.41 34.21 -17.65
N TYR A 3 -18.76 34.52 -16.52
CA TYR A 3 -17.41 34.07 -16.19
C TYR A 3 -17.36 32.70 -15.48
N ILE A 4 -18.48 32.20 -14.95
CA ILE A 4 -18.55 30.90 -14.26
C ILE A 4 -18.44 29.74 -15.28
N PHE A 5 -18.97 29.91 -16.49
CA PHE A 5 -18.85 28.91 -17.56
C PHE A 5 -17.43 28.81 -18.15
N LEU A 6 -16.63 29.89 -18.11
CA LEU A 6 -15.27 29.88 -18.64
C LEU A 6 -14.27 29.13 -17.73
N ILE A 7 -14.51 29.12 -16.42
CA ILE A 7 -13.68 28.38 -15.46
C ILE A 7 -13.95 26.86 -15.54
N SER A 8 -15.13 26.46 -15.99
CA SER A 8 -15.48 25.04 -16.17
C SER A 8 -14.79 24.39 -17.38
N ILE A 9 -14.41 25.16 -18.40
CA ILE A 9 -13.86 24.64 -19.66
C ILE A 9 -12.33 24.51 -19.58
N SER A 10 -11.65 25.34 -18.79
CA SER A 10 -10.18 25.27 -18.65
C SER A 10 -9.70 24.07 -17.84
N CYS A 11 -10.54 23.45 -17.00
CA CYS A 11 -10.17 22.26 -16.23
C CYS A 11 -10.15 20.98 -17.08
N LEU A 12 -10.98 20.90 -18.13
CA LEU A 12 -11.09 19.73 -19.00
C LEU A 12 -9.89 19.53 -19.94
N LEU A 13 -9.10 20.57 -20.23
CA LEU A 13 -8.01 20.54 -21.21
C LEU A 13 -6.65 20.09 -20.64
N THR A 14 -6.59 19.63 -19.39
CA THR A 14 -5.33 19.13 -18.78
C THR A 14 -5.23 17.60 -18.73
N LEU A 15 -6.18 16.87 -19.31
CA LEU A 15 -6.24 15.40 -19.26
C LEU A 15 -5.43 14.67 -20.34
N ASP A 16 -4.93 15.37 -21.37
CA ASP A 16 -4.23 14.74 -22.51
C ASP A 16 -2.77 14.35 -22.24
N GLY A 17 -2.26 14.61 -21.03
CA GLY A 17 -0.86 14.37 -20.66
C GLY A 17 -0.48 12.93 -20.26
N PHE A 18 -1.43 11.98 -20.22
CA PHE A 18 -1.14 10.58 -19.88
C PHE A 18 -0.79 9.74 -21.11
N ALA A 19 0.22 10.16 -21.87
CA ALA A 19 0.87 9.29 -22.84
C ALA A 19 1.41 8.05 -22.11
N LYS A 20 0.73 6.91 -22.34
CA LYS A 20 1.00 5.61 -21.75
C LYS A 20 2.31 5.08 -22.33
N LYS A 21 3.46 5.55 -21.80
CA LYS A 21 4.75 4.86 -21.99
C LYS A 21 4.52 3.39 -21.68
N GLU A 22 4.79 2.50 -22.63
CA GLU A 22 4.89 1.06 -22.39
C GLU A 22 5.88 0.87 -21.24
N LYS A 23 5.32 0.69 -20.05
CA LYS A 23 6.09 0.35 -18.86
C LYS A 23 6.31 -1.14 -19.00
N THR A 24 7.58 -1.55 -19.07
CA THR A 24 7.96 -2.93 -18.81
C THR A 24 7.16 -3.45 -17.61
N PRO A 25 6.63 -4.69 -17.68
CA PRO A 25 5.83 -5.24 -16.59
C PRO A 25 6.60 -5.09 -15.29
N LYS A 26 5.98 -4.46 -14.29
CA LYS A 26 6.62 -4.31 -13.00
C LYS A 26 6.64 -5.68 -12.33
N PRO A 27 7.75 -6.11 -11.73
CA PRO A 27 7.86 -7.45 -11.20
C PRO A 27 6.81 -7.69 -10.12
N SER A 28 6.22 -8.88 -10.14
CA SER A 28 5.19 -9.29 -9.17
C SER A 28 5.82 -9.53 -7.78
N TYR A 29 4.99 -9.68 -6.75
CA TYR A 29 5.49 -10.04 -5.41
C TYR A 29 6.32 -11.33 -5.47
N GLU A 30 5.78 -12.36 -6.10
CA GLU A 30 6.44 -13.66 -6.28
C GLU A 30 7.79 -13.55 -6.98
N GLU A 31 7.88 -12.70 -8.00
CA GLU A 31 9.12 -12.50 -8.73
C GLU A 31 10.21 -11.85 -7.85
N TYR A 32 9.83 -10.90 -6.99
CA TYR A 32 10.76 -10.33 -6.00
C TYR A 32 11.17 -11.35 -4.94
N ILE A 33 10.25 -12.17 -4.45
CA ILE A 33 10.56 -13.20 -3.46
C ILE A 33 11.51 -14.23 -4.04
N ASN A 34 11.23 -14.75 -5.24
CA ASN A 34 12.09 -15.73 -5.90
C ASN A 34 13.49 -15.20 -6.22
N GLN A 35 13.61 -13.91 -6.54
CA GLN A 35 14.90 -13.32 -6.91
C GLN A 35 15.71 -12.78 -5.73
N TYR A 36 15.05 -12.24 -4.71
CA TYR A 36 15.71 -11.49 -3.63
C TYR A 36 15.34 -11.96 -2.21
N GLY A 37 14.37 -12.84 -2.04
CA GLY A 37 13.90 -13.36 -0.75
C GLY A 37 14.78 -14.48 -0.21
N ILE A 38 16.07 -14.21 0.00
CA ILE A 38 17.05 -15.22 0.45
C ILE A 38 16.93 -15.47 1.97
N ASP A 39 16.50 -14.45 2.72
CA ASP A 39 16.40 -14.50 4.19
C ASP A 39 15.14 -13.79 4.71
N ASP A 40 14.81 -14.01 5.98
CA ASP A 40 13.64 -13.41 6.65
C ASP A 40 13.62 -11.88 6.54
N THR A 41 14.79 -11.25 6.51
CA THR A 41 14.93 -9.79 6.48
C THR A 41 14.60 -9.23 5.10
N SER A 42 15.13 -9.83 4.04
CA SER A 42 14.85 -9.45 2.65
C SER A 42 13.39 -9.70 2.29
N ILE A 43 12.82 -10.82 2.73
CA ILE A 43 11.38 -11.11 2.62
C ILE A 43 10.57 -10.02 3.33
N ALA A 44 10.92 -9.68 4.57
CA ALA A 44 10.23 -8.64 5.33
C ALA A 44 10.37 -7.24 4.69
N ILE A 45 11.49 -6.94 4.04
CA ILE A 45 11.66 -5.71 3.25
C ILE A 45 10.70 -5.70 2.05
N ILE A 46 10.65 -6.80 1.29
CA ILE A 46 9.75 -6.94 0.13
C ILE A 46 8.30 -6.78 0.58
N GLU A 47 7.90 -7.51 1.63
CA GLU A 47 6.56 -7.48 2.20
C GLU A 47 6.18 -6.06 2.64
N LEU A 48 7.04 -5.39 3.42
CA LEU A 48 6.80 -4.02 3.88
C LEU A 48 6.57 -3.05 2.71
N PHE A 49 7.35 -3.15 1.63
CA PHE A 49 7.19 -2.29 0.47
C PHE A 49 5.90 -2.58 -0.28
N PHE A 50 5.55 -3.86 -0.49
CA PHE A 50 4.31 -4.24 -1.16
C PHE A 50 3.09 -3.86 -0.32
N GLU A 51 3.11 -4.07 0.99
CA GLU A 51 2.02 -3.72 1.90
C GLU A 51 1.76 -2.21 1.89
N LYS A 52 2.82 -1.40 2.05
CA LYS A 52 2.68 0.06 2.06
C LYS A 52 2.23 0.61 0.71
N ARG A 53 2.64 -0.03 -0.39
CA ARG A 53 2.29 0.41 -1.74
C ARG A 53 0.91 -0.03 -2.20
N ASN A 54 0.50 -1.26 -1.90
CA ASN A 54 -0.71 -1.87 -2.44
C ASN A 54 -1.91 -1.72 -1.50
N TYR A 55 -1.69 -1.60 -0.18
CA TYR A 55 -2.78 -1.46 0.79
C TYR A 55 -2.79 -0.08 1.46
N SER A 56 -1.68 0.34 2.08
CA SER A 56 -1.66 1.59 2.86
C SER A 56 -1.82 2.84 1.98
N ALA A 57 -1.09 2.91 0.86
CA ALA A 57 -1.15 4.07 -0.02
C ALA A 57 -2.51 4.23 -0.73
N PRO A 58 -3.09 3.19 -1.36
CA PRO A 58 -4.41 3.30 -1.99
C PRO A 58 -5.51 3.61 -0.99
N GLY A 59 -5.46 3.02 0.22
CA GLY A 59 -6.39 3.36 1.30
C GLY A 59 -6.39 4.86 1.58
N LYS A 60 -5.22 5.47 1.78
CA LYS A 60 -5.08 6.92 1.98
C LYS A 60 -5.50 7.76 0.76
N MET A 61 -5.25 7.27 -0.45
CA MET A 61 -5.63 7.96 -1.69
C MET A 61 -7.13 7.87 -2.00
N SER A 62 -7.85 6.90 -1.46
CA SER A 62 -9.26 6.69 -1.77
C SER A 62 -10.18 7.78 -1.21
N PHE A 63 -9.75 8.46 -0.14
CA PHE A 63 -10.58 9.41 0.59
C PHE A 63 -10.93 10.68 -0.20
N LEU A 64 -10.03 11.19 -1.03
CA LEU A 64 -10.27 12.44 -1.76
C LEU A 64 -11.26 12.27 -2.93
N PRO A 65 -11.18 11.22 -3.76
CA PRO A 65 -12.25 10.87 -4.70
C PRO A 65 -13.59 10.64 -4.01
N VAL A 66 -13.61 10.01 -2.84
CA VAL A 66 -14.84 9.83 -2.06
C VAL A 66 -15.40 11.17 -1.60
N ALA A 67 -14.57 12.08 -1.08
CA ALA A 67 -14.99 13.42 -0.71
C ALA A 67 -15.52 14.22 -1.92
N ALA A 68 -14.91 14.07 -3.09
CA ALA A 68 -15.41 14.66 -4.33
C ALA A 68 -16.80 14.12 -4.72
N GLY A 69 -17.02 12.81 -4.58
CA GLY A 69 -18.33 12.20 -4.77
C GLY A 69 -19.39 12.75 -3.80
N VAL A 70 -19.04 12.91 -2.52
CA VAL A 70 -19.94 13.53 -1.53
C VAL A 70 -20.21 14.99 -1.86
N THR A 71 -19.22 15.73 -2.37
CA THR A 71 -19.37 17.15 -2.76
C THR A 71 -20.38 17.32 -3.89
N ALA A 72 -20.46 16.35 -4.82
CA ALA A 72 -21.45 16.38 -5.90
C ALA A 72 -22.91 16.24 -5.42
N ILE A 73 -23.13 15.62 -4.26
CA ILE A 73 -24.47 15.41 -3.67
C ILE A 73 -24.77 16.50 -2.62
N VAL A 74 -23.84 16.72 -1.69
CA VAL A 74 -23.97 17.68 -0.58
C VAL A 74 -22.71 18.56 -0.52
N PRO A 75 -22.67 19.67 -1.27
CA PRO A 75 -21.47 20.49 -1.42
C PRO A 75 -20.85 20.98 -0.11
N PRO A 76 -21.61 21.49 0.89
CA PRO A 76 -21.02 21.97 2.13
C PRO A 76 -20.27 20.89 2.92
N ILE A 77 -20.83 19.67 2.98
CA ILE A 77 -20.22 18.54 3.70
C ILE A 77 -19.01 18.03 2.92
N GLY A 78 -19.15 17.89 1.61
CA GLY A 78 -18.08 17.39 0.74
C GLY A 78 -16.85 18.31 0.72
N LEU A 79 -17.04 19.63 0.69
CA LEU A 79 -15.94 20.60 0.78
C LEU A 79 -15.20 20.51 2.13
N GLY A 80 -15.94 20.35 3.24
CA GLY A 80 -15.34 20.11 4.55
C GLY A 80 -14.50 18.83 4.60
N LEU A 81 -15.02 17.74 4.03
CA LEU A 81 -14.29 16.47 3.90
C LEU A 81 -13.06 16.61 2.99
N ALA A 82 -13.15 17.38 1.90
CA ALA A 82 -12.02 17.58 0.98
C ALA A 82 -10.82 18.22 1.68
N VAL A 83 -11.05 19.20 2.57
CA VAL A 83 -9.98 19.85 3.35
C VAL A 83 -9.26 18.85 4.26
N ILE A 84 -9.98 17.92 4.88
CA ILE A 84 -9.41 16.90 5.77
C ILE A 84 -8.72 15.79 4.97
N THR A 85 -9.29 15.40 3.84
CA THR A 85 -8.82 14.26 3.04
C THR A 85 -7.69 14.61 2.09
N ALA A 86 -7.51 15.88 1.70
CA ALA A 86 -6.39 16.35 0.88
C ALA A 86 -5.00 16.04 1.47
N PRO A 87 -4.68 16.35 2.74
CA PRO A 87 -3.39 15.98 3.31
C PRO A 87 -3.20 14.47 3.42
N LEU A 88 -4.28 13.70 3.65
CA LEU A 88 -4.24 12.23 3.65
C LEU A 88 -3.91 11.68 2.26
N PHE A 89 -4.54 12.23 1.22
CA PHE A 89 -4.26 11.88 -0.17
C PHE A 89 -2.80 12.14 -0.54
N LEU A 90 -2.28 13.33 -0.19
CA LEU A 90 -0.89 13.69 -0.40
C LEU A 90 0.06 12.76 0.36
N SER A 91 -0.25 12.44 1.62
CA SER A 91 0.48 11.43 2.40
C SER A 91 0.47 10.06 1.72
N GLY A 92 -0.66 9.68 1.11
CA GLY A 92 -0.78 8.49 0.27
C GLY A 92 0.18 8.53 -0.92
N LEU A 93 0.21 9.65 -1.67
CA LEU A 93 1.10 9.83 -2.83
C LEU A 93 2.56 9.71 -2.44
N LEU A 94 2.96 10.39 -1.37
CA LEU A 94 4.30 10.31 -0.82
C LEU A 94 4.64 8.89 -0.37
N THR A 95 3.70 8.19 0.27
CA THR A 95 3.86 6.78 0.66
C THR A 95 4.09 5.90 -0.57
N ARG A 96 3.25 6.03 -1.62
CA ARG A 96 3.40 5.23 -2.85
C ARG A 96 4.72 5.49 -3.57
N HIS A 97 5.17 6.73 -3.60
CA HIS A 97 6.45 7.10 -4.19
C HIS A 97 7.63 6.55 -3.37
N LYS A 98 7.59 6.72 -2.04
CA LYS A 98 8.61 6.22 -1.11
C LYS A 98 8.76 4.70 -1.19
N TYR A 99 7.64 3.96 -1.26
CA TYR A 99 7.61 2.51 -1.36
C TYR A 99 7.45 2.00 -2.81
N SER A 100 7.98 2.75 -3.78
CA SER A 100 7.99 2.35 -5.18
C SER A 100 8.91 1.15 -5.44
N HIS A 101 8.67 0.42 -6.55
CA HIS A 101 9.54 -0.69 -6.99
C HIS A 101 11.01 -0.29 -7.12
N LYS A 102 11.28 0.92 -7.61
CA LYS A 102 12.65 1.46 -7.72
C LYS A 102 13.32 1.54 -6.35
N ASN A 103 12.61 2.07 -5.36
CA ASN A 103 13.13 2.20 -4.00
C ASN A 103 13.24 0.85 -3.28
N LEU A 104 12.37 -0.11 -3.60
CA LEU A 104 12.50 -1.49 -3.11
C LEU A 104 13.81 -2.10 -3.60
N LEU A 105 14.10 -1.99 -4.90
CA LEU A 105 15.33 -2.52 -5.49
C LEU A 105 16.57 -1.87 -4.86
N ILE A 106 16.55 -0.54 -4.67
CA ILE A 106 17.64 0.17 -3.98
C ILE A 106 17.79 -0.32 -2.53
N ALA A 107 16.68 -0.53 -1.80
CA ALA A 107 16.72 -1.01 -0.43
C ALA A 107 17.31 -2.42 -0.33
N LEU A 108 16.94 -3.33 -1.25
CA LEU A 108 17.48 -4.69 -1.33
C LEU A 108 18.96 -4.71 -1.73
N GLN A 109 19.37 -3.85 -2.66
CA GLN A 109 20.78 -3.70 -3.03
C GLN A 109 21.61 -3.16 -1.87
N ASN A 110 21.10 -2.17 -1.14
CA ASN A 110 21.76 -1.61 0.04
C ASN A 110 21.85 -2.64 1.17
N TYR A 111 20.81 -3.45 1.36
CA TYR A 111 20.83 -4.57 2.29
C TYR A 111 22.00 -5.50 2.01
N ASN A 112 22.09 -5.96 0.76
CA ASN A 112 23.10 -6.93 0.33
C ASN A 112 24.52 -6.34 0.38
N LYS A 113 24.69 -5.05 0.07
CA LYS A 113 26.01 -4.41 0.02
C LYS A 113 26.56 -3.98 1.37
N SER A 114 25.73 -3.39 2.24
CA SER A 114 26.23 -2.69 3.43
C SER A 114 25.49 -3.04 4.71
N ASN A 115 24.31 -3.66 4.63
CA ASN A 115 23.42 -3.91 5.78
C ASN A 115 23.14 -2.65 6.64
N VAL A 116 23.34 -1.46 6.06
CA VAL A 116 23.13 -0.19 6.76
C VAL A 116 21.74 0.33 6.43
N PHE A 117 20.88 0.29 7.44
CA PHE A 117 19.57 0.91 7.44
C PHE A 117 19.42 1.90 8.57
N SER A 118 18.62 2.95 8.35
CA SER A 118 18.18 3.81 9.45
C SER A 118 17.47 3.00 10.54
N ASN A 119 17.64 3.36 11.81
CA ASN A 119 17.00 2.66 12.93
C ASN A 119 15.46 2.56 12.77
N ASN A 120 14.84 3.62 12.25
CA ASN A 120 13.40 3.63 11.96
C ASN A 120 12.99 2.56 10.93
N PHE A 121 13.84 2.29 9.95
CA PHE A 121 13.56 1.25 8.95
C PHE A 121 13.79 -0.14 9.53
N LYS A 122 14.86 -0.34 10.31
CA LYS A 122 15.10 -1.59 11.06
C LYS A 122 13.94 -1.94 11.98
N ASN A 123 13.40 -0.97 12.72
CA ASN A 123 12.26 -1.18 13.60
C ASN A 123 11.01 -1.63 12.83
N LYS A 124 10.78 -1.08 11.64
CA LYS A 124 9.65 -1.50 10.78
C LYS A 124 9.82 -2.92 10.27
N ILE A 125 11.04 -3.31 9.88
CA ILE A 125 11.34 -4.68 9.46
C ILE A 125 11.14 -5.65 10.62
N ALA A 126 11.67 -5.33 11.80
CA ALA A 126 11.50 -6.16 13.00
C ALA A 126 10.02 -6.32 13.39
N GLN A 127 9.24 -5.25 13.26
CA GLN A 127 7.78 -5.32 13.43
C GLN A 127 7.14 -6.24 12.39
N GLN A 128 7.54 -6.16 11.12
CA GLN A 128 7.02 -7.05 10.08
C GLN A 128 7.30 -8.52 10.41
N ILE A 129 8.55 -8.86 10.71
CA ILE A 129 8.95 -10.23 11.09
C ILE A 129 8.14 -10.72 12.29
N LYS A 130 7.91 -9.86 13.30
CA LYS A 130 7.08 -10.22 14.47
C LYS A 130 5.62 -10.48 14.08
N MET A 131 5.04 -9.66 13.20
CA MET A 131 3.67 -9.84 12.72
C MET A 131 3.54 -11.14 11.93
N SER A 132 4.43 -11.41 10.97
CA SER A 132 4.41 -12.64 10.17
C SER A 132 4.54 -13.89 11.04
N LYS A 133 5.42 -13.88 12.07
CA LYS A 133 5.51 -14.97 13.07
C LYS A 133 4.24 -15.13 13.90
N THR A 134 3.58 -14.03 14.24
CA THR A 134 2.33 -14.07 15.02
C THR A 134 1.19 -14.66 14.20
N ILE A 135 1.06 -14.25 12.93
CA ILE A 135 0.06 -14.77 11.99
C ILE A 135 0.25 -16.27 11.80
N HIS A 136 1.49 -16.71 11.53
CA HIS A 136 1.78 -18.13 11.34
C HIS A 136 1.43 -18.99 12.57
N ASN A 137 1.73 -18.50 13.78
CA ASN A 137 1.34 -19.18 15.01
C ASN A 137 -0.18 -19.22 15.21
N GLN A 138 -0.91 -18.18 14.80
CA GLN A 138 -2.37 -18.15 14.85
C GLN A 138 -2.98 -19.16 13.88
N GLU A 139 -2.46 -19.26 12.65
CA GLU A 139 -2.89 -20.25 11.65
C GLU A 139 -2.72 -21.68 12.16
N ILE A 140 -1.53 -22.01 12.70
CA ILE A 140 -1.26 -23.33 13.31
C ILE A 140 -2.26 -23.64 14.44
N ASN A 141 -2.57 -22.66 15.29
CA ASN A 141 -3.50 -22.85 16.39
C ASN A 141 -4.94 -23.02 15.91
N GLN A 142 -5.34 -22.31 14.85
CA GLN A 142 -6.65 -22.48 14.22
C GLN A 142 -6.80 -23.87 13.58
N GLU A 143 -5.79 -24.36 12.87
CA GLU A 143 -5.78 -25.71 12.30
C GLU A 143 -5.94 -26.80 13.38
N LYS A 144 -5.23 -26.64 14.50
CA LYS A 144 -5.38 -27.55 15.65
C LYS A 144 -6.78 -27.53 16.23
N LEU A 145 -7.40 -26.35 16.37
CA LEU A 145 -8.77 -26.23 16.87
C LEU A 145 -9.78 -26.91 15.94
N ILE A 146 -9.63 -26.73 14.63
CA ILE A 146 -10.48 -27.37 13.62
C ILE A 146 -10.33 -28.90 13.69
N ALA A 147 -9.10 -29.42 13.79
CA ALA A 147 -8.86 -30.84 13.92
C ALA A 147 -9.51 -31.44 15.19
N LEU A 148 -9.41 -30.74 16.33
CA LEU A 148 -10.06 -31.17 17.59
C LEU A 148 -11.59 -31.18 17.49
N GLN A 149 -12.19 -30.20 16.80
CA GLN A 149 -13.63 -30.17 16.57
C GLN A 149 -14.09 -31.35 15.72
N GLN A 150 -13.34 -31.69 14.67
CA GLN A 150 -13.64 -32.84 13.80
C GLN A 150 -13.61 -34.18 14.57
N ILE A 151 -12.62 -34.38 15.46
CA ILE A 151 -12.53 -35.58 16.31
C ILE A 151 -13.74 -35.66 17.27
N LYS A 152 -14.15 -34.54 17.86
CA LYS A 152 -15.30 -34.48 18.77
C LYS A 152 -16.64 -34.76 18.08
N THR A 153 -16.77 -34.44 16.80
CA THR A 153 -17.96 -34.75 16.00
C THR A 153 -18.01 -36.19 15.50
N GLN A 154 -16.88 -36.91 15.48
CA GLN A 154 -16.83 -38.33 15.07
C GLN A 154 -16.99 -39.31 16.25
N THR A 155 -16.87 -38.82 17.48
CA THR A 155 -16.97 -39.61 18.72
C THR A 155 -18.33 -39.48 19.43
N ASN A 156 -19.27 -38.72 18.85
CA ASN A 156 -20.71 -38.72 19.19
C ASN A 156 -21.50 -39.38 18.05
#